data_AF-A0A4P8R222-F1
#
_entry.id   AF-A0A4P8R222-F1
#
_cell.length_a   1.000
_cell.length_b   1.000
_cell.length_c   1.000
_cell.angle_alpha   90.00
_cell.angle_beta   90.00
_cell.angle_gamma   90.00
#
_symmetry.space_group_name_H-M   'P 1'
#
loop_
_entity.id
_entity.type
_entity.pdbx_description
1 polymer ?
#
loop_
_entity_poly.entity_id
_entity_poly.type
_entity_poly.pdbx_seq_one_letter_code
_entity_poly.pdbx_strand_id
1 'polypeptide(L)' 'MELHSFSHGYGQITYHIVLVPKYRYSIFYNKRIKKDCELIFSNICTKNGYKIHAMEVVNNHVHL' A
#
# COMPACT_ATOMS: atom_id res chain seq x y z
N MET A 1 -5.16 -18.68 0.41
CA MET A 1 -6.14 -17.75 1.02
C MET A 1 -6.11 -17.95 2.51
N GLU A 2 -6.01 -16.88 3.28
CA GLU A 2 -6.01 -16.91 4.74
C GLU A 2 -7.34 -16.31 5.20
N LEU A 3 -8.22 -17.13 5.78
CA LEU A 3 -9.55 -16.72 6.22
C LEU A 3 -9.50 -16.28 7.68
N HIS A 4 -10.09 -15.12 7.96
CA HIS A 4 -10.15 -14.52 9.28
C HIS A 4 -11.58 -14.54 9.82
N SER A 5 -11.70 -14.78 11.14
CA SER A 5 -12.96 -14.66 11.85
C SER A 5 -13.15 -13.23 12.32
N PHE A 6 -14.34 -12.70 12.06
CA PHE A 6 -14.84 -11.43 12.56
C PHE A 6 -16.04 -11.72 13.47
N SER A 7 -16.49 -10.73 14.25
CA SER A 7 -17.56 -10.94 15.25
C SER A 7 -18.85 -11.55 14.68
N HIS A 8 -19.14 -11.32 13.40
CA HIS A 8 -20.34 -11.85 12.71
C HIS A 8 -20.04 -12.29 11.27
N GLY A 9 -18.83 -12.77 10.99
CA GLY A 9 -18.46 -13.20 9.63
C GLY A 9 -17.15 -13.96 9.58
N TYR A 10 -16.93 -14.69 8.50
CA TYR A 10 -15.70 -15.43 8.24
C TYR A 10 -15.30 -15.23 6.79
N GLY A 11 -14.09 -14.75 6.55
CA GLY A 11 -13.69 -14.38 5.20
C GLY A 11 -12.31 -13.76 5.11
N GLN A 12 -11.96 -13.35 3.90
CA GLN A 12 -10.74 -12.61 3.62
C GLN A 12 -11.11 -11.31 2.91
N ILE A 13 -10.64 -10.18 3.44
CA ILE A 13 -10.85 -8.87 2.85
C ILE A 13 -9.49 -8.36 2.42
N THR A 14 -9.23 -8.42 1.11
CA THR A 14 -8.00 -7.92 0.49
C THR A 14 -8.34 -7.03 -0.68
N TYR A 15 -7.66 -5.90 -0.77
CA TYR A 15 -7.84 -4.93 -1.84
C TYR A 15 -6.55 -4.78 -2.63
N HIS A 16 -6.69 -4.49 -3.93
CA HIS A 16 -5.61 -3.92 -4.73
C HIS A 16 -5.88 -2.44 -4.89
N ILE A 17 -4.98 -1.61 -4.37
CA ILE A 17 -5.14 -0.16 -4.36
C ILE A 17 -4.05 0.45 -5.24
N VAL A 18 -4.45 1.32 -6.17
CA VAL A 18 -3.53 2.03 -7.05
C VAL A 18 -3.65 3.53 -6.85
N LEU A 19 -2.55 4.17 -6.47
CA LEU A 19 -2.49 5.61 -6.23
C LEU A 19 -1.53 6.27 -7.22
N VAL A 20 -1.93 7.42 -7.77
CA VAL A 20 -1.12 8.20 -8.71
C VAL A 20 -0.79 9.58 -8.12
N PRO A 21 0.41 10.13 -8.35
CA PRO A 21 0.71 11.52 -8.06
C PRO A 21 -0.21 12.46 -8.83
N LYS A 22 -0.39 13.68 -8.32
CA LYS A 22 -1.10 14.73 -9.04
C LYS A 22 -0.46 14.94 -10.43
N TYR A 23 -1.29 14.98 -11.47
CA TYR A 23 -0.87 15.03 -12.88
C TYR A 23 -0.03 13.83 -13.37
N ARG A 24 0.05 12.75 -12.58
CA ARG A 24 0.78 11.52 -12.90
C ARG A 24 2.27 11.74 -13.23
N TYR A 25 2.88 12.74 -12.59
CA TYR A 25 4.31 12.95 -12.73
C TYR A 25 5.09 11.75 -12.22
N SER A 26 6.16 11.42 -12.95
CA SER A 26 7.09 10.36 -12.57
C SER A 26 7.99 10.82 -11.44
N ILE A 27 7.47 11.07 -10.23
CA ILE A 27 8.24 11.60 -9.09
C ILE A 27 9.08 10.55 -8.37
N PHE A 28 8.70 9.27 -8.49
CA PHE A 28 9.33 8.17 -7.75
C PHE A 28 10.60 7.62 -8.43
N TYR A 29 11.01 8.16 -9.58
CA TYR A 29 12.36 7.93 -10.13
C TYR A 29 13.46 8.35 -9.14
N ASN A 30 13.18 9.37 -8.31
CA ASN A 30 14.06 9.77 -7.24
C ASN A 30 14.04 8.71 -6.14
N LYS A 31 15.15 8.01 -5.97
CA LYS A 31 15.31 6.89 -5.01
C LYS A 31 14.95 7.29 -3.58
N ARG A 32 15.20 8.54 -3.16
CA ARG A 32 14.85 9.02 -1.82
C ARG A 32 13.33 9.16 -1.68
N ILE A 33 12.67 9.80 -2.64
CA ILE A 33 11.20 9.97 -2.65
C ILE A 33 10.51 8.61 -2.65
N LYS A 34 11.01 7.65 -3.45
CA LYS A 34 10.50 6.27 -3.47
C LYS A 34 10.60 5.61 -2.09
N LYS A 35 11.78 5.61 -1.47
CA LYS A 35 12.00 5.01 -0.14
C LYS A 35 11.18 5.68 0.96
N ASP A 36 11.08 7.00 0.94
CA ASP A 36 10.29 7.75 1.91
C ASP A 36 8.80 7.40 1.77
N CYS A 37 8.31 7.23 0.54
CA CYS A 37 6.94 6.79 0.25
C CYS A 37 6.67 5.37 0.80
N GLU A 38 7.55 4.41 0.53
CA GLU A 38 7.46 3.04 1.04
C GLU A 38 7.43 3.02 2.59
N LEU A 39 8.29 3.82 3.23
CA LEU A 39 8.34 3.92 4.68
C LEU A 39 7.07 4.54 5.28
N ILE A 40 6.55 5.61 4.66
CA ILE A 40 5.31 6.27 5.12
C ILE A 40 4.14 5.30 5.06
N PHE A 41 3.95 4.58 3.95
CA PHE A 41 2.88 3.59 3.85
C PHE A 41 3.04 2.46 4.86
N SER A 42 4.26 1.92 5.02
CA SER A 42 4.55 0.88 6.01
C SER A 42 4.21 1.33 7.43
N ASN A 43 4.55 2.57 7.79
CA ASN A 43 4.25 3.15 9.10
C ASN A 43 2.75 3.35 9.30
N ILE A 44 2.03 3.84 8.29
CA ILE A 44 0.57 4.03 8.36
C ILE A 44 -0.12 2.68 8.53
N CYS A 45 0.22 1.68 7.71
CA CYS A 45 -0.39 0.35 7.80
C CYS A 45 -0.11 -0.31 9.15
N THR A 46 1.14 -0.25 9.63
CA THR A 46 1.51 -0.81 10.94
C THR A 46 0.75 -0.12 12.07
N LYS A 47 0.67 1.22 12.05
CA LYS A 47 -0.05 2.00 13.08
C LYS A 47 -1.55 1.69 13.12
N ASN A 48 -2.16 1.42 11.97
CA ASN A 48 -3.60 1.14 11.88
C ASN A 48 -3.94 -0.36 11.91
N GLY A 49 -2.94 -1.24 12.05
CA GLY A 49 -3.16 -2.69 12.08
C GLY A 49 -3.52 -3.31 10.71
N TYR A 50 -3.18 -2.64 9.60
CA TYR A 50 -3.38 -3.19 8.26
C TYR A 50 -2.22 -4.10 7.84
N LYS A 51 -2.55 -5.25 7.25
CA LYS A 51 -1.58 -6.18 6.67
C LYS A 51 -1.29 -5.78 5.22
N ILE A 52 -0.04 -5.42 4.93
CA ILE A 52 0.43 -5.22 3.55
C ILE A 52 0.76 -6.59 2.96
N HIS A 53 0.08 -6.98 1.88
CA HIS A 53 0.38 -8.22 1.16
C HIS A 53 1.48 -8.03 0.11
N ALA A 54 1.44 -6.90 -0.60
CA ALA A 54 2.48 -6.46 -1.52
C ALA A 54 2.50 -4.93 -1.55
N MET A 55 3.66 -4.33 -1.82
CA MET A 55 3.75 -2.90 -2.07
C MET A 55 4.79 -2.69 -3.16
N GLU A 56 4.42 -1.96 -4.20
CA GLU A 56 5.31 -1.59 -5.28
C GLU A 56 5.17 -0.11 -5.63
N VAL A 57 6.26 0.63 -5.49
CA VAL A 57 6.35 2.02 -5.94
C VAL A 57 7.08 2.07 -7.28
N VAL A 58 6.33 2.30 -8.36
CA VAL A 58 6.87 2.54 -9.70
C VAL A 58 6.95 4.04 -9.97
N ASN A 59 7.62 4.46 -11.04
CA ASN A 59 8.01 5.86 -11.25
C ASN A 59 6.87 6.88 -11.10
N ASN A 60 5.65 6.53 -11.49
CA ASN A 60 4.49 7.44 -11.52
C ASN A 60 3.24 6.90 -10.80
N HIS A 61 3.32 5.80 -10.04
CA HIS A 61 2.21 5.29 -9.24
C HIS A 61 2.68 4.29 -8.17
N VAL A 62 1.77 3.97 -7.25
CA VAL A 62 1.99 3.02 -6.16
C VAL A 62 0.91 1.96 -6.23
N HIS A 63 1.32 0.70 -6.10
CA HIS A 63 0.46 -0.46 -5.85
C HIS A 63 0.58 -0.88 -4.40
N LEU A 64 -0.57 -1.15 -3.77
CA LEU A 64 -0.73 -1.76 -2.44
C LEU A 64 -1.69 -2.95 -2.53
#